data_AF-A0A0C1IIY5-F1
#
_entry.id   AF-A0A0C1IIY5-F1
#
_cell.length_a   1.000
_cell.length_b   1.000
_cell.length_c   1.000
_cell.angle_alpha   90.00
_cell.angle_beta   90.00
_cell.angle_gamma   90.00
#
_symmetry.space_group_name_H-M   'P 1'
#
loop_
_entity.id
_entity.type
_entity.pdbx_description
1 polymer ?
#
loop_
_entity_poly.entity_id
_entity_poly.type
_entity_poly.pdbx_seq_one_letter_code
_entity_poly.pdbx_strand_id
1 'polypeptide(L)'
;MLLGICCVLLCLNPFWNPGRLFFLQRRCGQNRQGFTMLKFRTMTCKGAGERGADDPLDKGRITPLGHFMRGSKMDELPQILNVLMGQMSLIGPRPEICSFAETYREAIPGYEVRETVRPGMSGYAQVVQGYTDCIEMARTKTELDTHYVRNMGWRLDLFVLVATLKIVFGWRLRP
;
A
#
# COMPACT_ATOMS: atom_id res chain seq x y z
N MET A 1 19.59 3.62 9.68
CA MET A 1 18.78 2.41 9.46
C MET A 1 18.30 2.27 8.01
N LEU A 2 17.51 3.21 7.46
CA LEU A 2 16.99 3.12 6.07
C LEU A 2 18.11 3.03 5.00
N LEU A 3 19.17 3.85 5.12
CA LEU A 3 20.35 3.80 4.25
C LEU A 3 21.03 2.42 4.25
N GLY A 4 21.18 1.78 5.42
CA GLY A 4 21.75 0.45 5.54
C GLY A 4 20.89 -0.63 4.86
N ILE A 5 19.57 -0.56 5.04
CA ILE A 5 18.62 -1.44 4.34
C ILE A 5 18.71 -1.22 2.82
N CYS A 6 18.74 0.03 2.36
CA CYS A 6 18.92 0.35 0.95
C CYS A 6 20.25 -0.20 0.40
N CYS A 7 21.36 -0.07 1.13
CA CYS A 7 22.67 -0.61 0.72
C CYS A 7 22.64 -2.13 0.61
N VAL A 8 22.09 -2.83 1.60
CA VAL A 8 21.95 -4.29 1.55
C VAL A 8 21.07 -4.69 0.37
N LEU A 9 19.90 -4.08 0.21
CA LEU A 9 19.02 -4.38 -0.93
C LEU A 9 19.68 -4.06 -2.27
N LEU A 10 20.46 -2.98 -2.38
CA LEU A 10 21.23 -2.66 -3.60
C LEU A 10 22.23 -3.76 -3.94
N CYS A 11 22.92 -4.33 -2.95
CA CYS A 11 23.85 -5.45 -3.16
C CYS A 11 23.13 -6.74 -3.55
N LEU A 12 21.98 -7.05 -2.94
CA LEU A 12 21.24 -8.29 -3.17
C LEU A 12 20.37 -8.26 -4.44
N ASN A 13 19.92 -7.08 -4.84
CA ASN A 13 18.96 -6.88 -5.92
C ASN A 13 19.44 -7.45 -7.28
N PRO A 14 20.70 -7.29 -7.74
CA PRO A 14 21.17 -7.89 -8.98
C PRO A 14 20.99 -9.42 -9.05
N PHE A 15 21.10 -10.11 -7.92
CA PHE A 15 21.05 -11.57 -7.85
C PHE A 15 19.62 -12.11 -7.74
N TRP A 16 18.77 -11.47 -6.93
CA TRP A 16 17.45 -12.00 -6.59
C TRP A 16 16.27 -11.13 -7.02
N ASN A 17 16.52 -9.97 -7.63
CA ASN A 17 15.52 -9.10 -8.24
C ASN A 17 16.19 -8.24 -9.34
N PRO A 18 16.66 -8.81 -10.45
CA PRO A 18 17.47 -8.08 -11.43
C PRO A 18 16.72 -6.89 -12.04
N GLY A 19 17.40 -5.73 -12.15
CA GLY A 19 16.90 -4.46 -12.71
C GLY A 19 16.79 -3.33 -11.68
N ARG A 20 16.09 -2.23 -12.01
CA ARG A 20 15.79 -1.07 -11.11
C ARG A 20 15.31 -1.45 -9.69
N LEU A 21 15.96 -0.95 -8.64
CA LEU A 21 15.56 -1.22 -7.25
C LEU A 21 14.22 -0.59 -6.87
N PHE A 22 13.94 0.63 -7.33
CA PHE A 22 12.71 1.35 -6.99
C PHE A 22 11.61 1.11 -8.02
N PHE A 23 10.39 1.01 -7.51
CA PHE A 23 9.14 1.06 -8.25
C PHE A 23 8.44 2.38 -7.92
N LEU A 24 8.10 3.13 -8.96
CA LEU A 24 7.45 4.43 -8.86
C LEU A 24 6.03 4.32 -9.43
N GLN A 25 5.03 4.75 -8.68
CA GLN A 25 3.65 4.72 -9.14
C GLN A 25 2.93 6.02 -8.83
N ARG A 26 2.27 6.58 -9.85
CA ARG A 26 1.37 7.73 -9.67
C ARG A 26 0.14 7.30 -8.89
N ARG A 27 -0.19 8.04 -7.83
CA ARG A 27 -1.32 7.78 -6.94
C ARG A 27 -2.08 9.07 -6.65
N CYS A 28 -3.36 8.93 -6.32
CA CYS A 28 -4.24 10.03 -5.92
C CYS A 28 -4.00 10.34 -4.44
N GLY A 29 -3.68 11.60 -4.12
CA GLY A 29 -3.45 12.09 -2.77
C GLY A 29 -4.55 13.04 -2.30
N GLN A 30 -4.21 13.84 -1.29
CA GLN A 30 -5.12 14.81 -0.70
C GLN A 30 -5.63 15.80 -1.76
N ASN A 31 -6.91 16.13 -1.71
CA ASN A 31 -7.58 17.04 -2.64
C ASN A 31 -7.38 16.64 -4.11
N ARG A 32 -7.35 15.33 -4.37
CA ARG A 32 -7.17 14.73 -5.69
C ARG A 32 -5.81 15.04 -6.34
N GLN A 33 -4.85 15.55 -5.57
CA GLN A 33 -3.53 15.88 -6.09
C GLN A 33 -2.72 14.60 -6.29
N GLY A 34 -2.29 14.37 -7.53
CA GLY A 34 -1.45 13.23 -7.85
C GLY A 34 -0.05 13.37 -7.26
N PHE A 35 0.50 12.29 -6.73
CA PHE A 35 1.89 12.21 -6.28
C PHE A 35 2.54 10.90 -6.71
N THR A 36 3.87 10.83 -6.65
CA THR A 36 4.63 9.63 -7.00
C THR A 36 4.95 8.85 -5.72
N MET A 37 4.26 7.73 -5.54
CA MET A 37 4.49 6.82 -4.42
C MET A 37 5.72 5.96 -4.68
N LEU A 38 6.62 5.92 -3.70
CA LEU A 38 7.89 5.20 -3.74
C LEU A 38 7.76 3.81 -3.12
N LYS A 39 8.24 2.77 -3.80
CA LYS A 39 8.35 1.40 -3.26
C LYS A 39 9.64 0.74 -3.71
N PHE A 40 10.07 -0.30 -3.02
CA PHE A 40 11.02 -1.24 -3.62
C PHE A 40 10.29 -2.11 -4.63
N ARG A 41 10.95 -2.39 -5.75
CA ARG A 41 10.39 -3.27 -6.78
C ARG A 41 10.43 -4.70 -6.28
N THR A 42 9.27 -5.34 -6.23
CA THR A 42 9.14 -6.76 -5.86
C THR A 42 8.77 -7.65 -7.03
N MET A 43 8.49 -7.08 -8.20
CA MET A 43 7.98 -7.80 -9.37
C MET A 43 8.84 -7.62 -10.62
N THR A 44 8.87 -8.63 -11.48
CA THR A 44 9.52 -8.59 -12.79
C THR A 44 8.60 -7.98 -13.84
N CYS A 45 9.22 -7.32 -14.83
CA CYS A 45 8.54 -6.89 -16.05
C CYS A 45 8.41 -8.02 -17.07
N LYS A 46 9.26 -9.05 -16.98
CA LYS A 46 9.08 -10.29 -17.75
C LYS A 46 7.74 -10.88 -17.31
N GLY A 47 6.85 -11.10 -18.28
CA GLY A 47 5.52 -11.64 -18.04
C GLY A 47 5.58 -12.93 -17.23
N ALA A 48 4.51 -13.23 -16.51
CA ALA A 48 4.20 -14.62 -16.21
C ALA A 48 4.26 -15.39 -17.53
N GLY A 49 4.69 -16.64 -17.55
CA GLY A 49 4.59 -17.49 -18.75
C GLY A 49 3.14 -17.67 -19.21
N GLU A 50 2.81 -18.79 -19.82
CA GLU A 50 1.40 -19.13 -20.07
C GLU A 50 0.62 -19.02 -18.75
N ARG A 51 -0.39 -18.15 -18.77
CA ARG A 51 -1.20 -17.77 -17.62
C ARG A 51 -2.59 -18.32 -17.85
N GLY A 52 -3.13 -19.09 -16.90
CA GLY A 52 -4.53 -19.51 -16.94
C GLY A 52 -5.47 -18.31 -16.74
N ALA A 53 -6.72 -18.42 -17.21
CA ALA A 53 -7.72 -17.37 -17.05
C ALA A 53 -7.98 -16.98 -15.58
N ASP A 54 -7.80 -17.93 -14.65
CA ASP A 54 -8.06 -17.78 -13.21
C ASP A 54 -6.79 -17.53 -12.38
N ASP A 55 -5.63 -17.42 -13.01
CA ASP A 55 -4.37 -17.26 -12.28
C ASP A 55 -4.25 -15.84 -11.68
N PRO A 56 -3.87 -15.71 -10.39
CA PRO A 56 -3.72 -14.41 -9.74
C PRO A 56 -2.83 -13.47 -10.55
N LEU A 57 -3.17 -12.18 -10.63
CA LEU A 57 -2.50 -11.14 -11.43
C LEU A 57 -0.98 -11.00 -11.18
N ASP A 58 -0.48 -11.57 -10.09
CA ASP A 58 0.92 -11.57 -9.68
C ASP A 58 1.64 -12.92 -9.84
N LYS A 59 0.95 -13.99 -10.26
CA LYS A 59 1.53 -15.35 -10.41
C LYS A 59 2.78 -15.33 -11.28
N GLY A 60 3.88 -15.86 -10.77
CA GLY A 60 5.17 -15.93 -11.48
C GLY A 60 5.87 -14.60 -11.70
N ARG A 61 5.32 -13.48 -11.20
CA ARG A 61 5.90 -12.14 -11.38
C ARG A 61 6.65 -11.65 -10.16
N ILE A 62 6.41 -12.20 -8.98
CA ILE A 62 7.08 -11.80 -7.74
C ILE A 62 8.45 -12.48 -7.69
N THR A 63 9.51 -11.71 -7.42
CA THR A 63 10.87 -12.26 -7.31
C THR A 63 11.11 -12.92 -5.95
N PRO A 64 12.12 -13.80 -5.81
CA PRO A 64 12.45 -14.38 -4.50
C PRO A 64 12.68 -13.32 -3.41
N LEU A 65 13.46 -12.27 -3.73
CA LEU A 65 13.64 -11.13 -2.83
C LEU A 65 12.32 -10.35 -2.64
N GLY A 66 11.51 -10.24 -3.68
CA GLY A 66 10.18 -9.63 -3.63
C GLY A 66 9.22 -10.31 -2.67
N HIS A 67 9.22 -11.65 -2.59
CA HIS A 67 8.42 -12.41 -1.64
C HIS A 67 8.78 -12.06 -0.20
N PHE A 68 10.08 -12.05 0.11
CA PHE A 68 10.57 -11.64 1.43
C PHE A 68 10.16 -10.20 1.75
N MET A 69 10.42 -9.25 0.84
CA MET A 69 10.11 -7.83 1.06
C MET A 69 8.61 -7.58 1.29
N ARG A 70 7.72 -8.27 0.57
CA ARG A 70 6.26 -8.15 0.75
C ARG A 70 5.80 -8.75 2.08
N GLY A 71 6.36 -9.89 2.48
CA GLY A 71 6.02 -10.56 3.74
C GLY A 71 6.39 -9.73 4.96
N SER A 72 7.54 -9.04 4.91
CA SER A 72 8.02 -8.16 5.97
C SER A 72 7.56 -6.70 5.83
N LYS A 73 6.78 -6.36 4.79
CA LYS A 73 6.40 -4.98 4.40
C LYS A 73 7.59 -4.05 4.14
N MET A 74 8.79 -4.60 3.96
CA MET A 74 9.98 -3.82 3.64
C MET A 74 9.86 -3.10 2.30
N ASP A 75 9.06 -3.61 1.37
CA ASP A 75 8.81 -2.98 0.07
C ASP A 75 8.19 -1.59 0.17
N GLU A 76 7.52 -1.30 1.29
CA GLU A 76 6.83 -0.04 1.55
C GLU A 76 7.72 1.00 2.27
N LEU A 77 8.90 0.63 2.78
CA LEU A 77 9.80 1.53 3.50
C LEU A 77 10.17 2.84 2.76
N PRO A 78 10.36 2.84 1.42
CA PRO A 78 10.63 4.09 0.69
C PRO A 78 9.52 5.14 0.81
N GLN A 79 8.28 4.76 1.15
CA GLN A 79 7.17 5.68 1.36
C GLN A 79 7.40 6.64 2.53
N ILE A 80 8.32 6.33 3.46
CA ILE A 80 8.72 7.27 4.52
C ILE A 80 9.20 8.59 3.91
N LEU A 81 9.86 8.56 2.74
CA LEU A 81 10.25 9.77 2.04
C LEU A 81 9.02 10.58 1.59
N ASN A 82 7.96 9.92 1.13
CA ASN A 82 6.70 10.61 0.79
C ASN A 82 6.04 11.26 2.03
N VAL A 83 6.16 10.62 3.21
CA VAL A 83 5.70 11.20 4.48
C VAL A 83 6.51 12.44 4.84
N LEU A 84 7.85 12.37 4.74
CA LEU A 84 8.73 13.50 5.01
C LEU A 84 8.54 14.66 4.02
N MET A 85 8.21 14.37 2.77
CA MET A 85 7.86 15.37 1.75
C MET A 85 6.45 15.95 1.92
N GLY A 86 5.68 15.52 2.93
CA GLY A 86 4.32 15.99 3.19
C GLY A 86 3.26 15.49 2.20
N GLN A 87 3.60 14.52 1.34
CA GLN A 87 2.67 13.92 0.37
C GLN A 87 1.81 12.81 1.00
N MET A 88 2.31 12.19 2.07
CA MET A 88 1.63 11.13 2.83
C MET A 88 1.69 11.42 4.33
N SER A 89 0.89 10.69 5.10
CA SER A 89 0.96 10.55 6.55
C SER A 89 1.36 9.11 6.93
N LEU A 90 1.71 8.88 8.20
CA LEU A 90 1.92 7.51 8.71
C LEU A 90 0.61 6.73 8.71
N ILE A 91 -0.46 7.36 9.22
CA ILE A 91 -1.81 6.79 9.29
C ILE A 91 -2.78 7.62 8.46
N GLY A 92 -3.57 6.96 7.62
CA GLY A 92 -4.55 7.59 6.75
C GLY A 92 -5.12 6.61 5.72
N PRO A 93 -6.11 7.02 4.92
CA PRO A 93 -6.62 6.22 3.81
C PRO A 93 -5.51 5.84 2.84
N ARG A 94 -5.43 4.56 2.42
CA ARG A 94 -4.41 4.14 1.45
C ARG A 94 -4.69 4.76 0.08
N PRO A 95 -3.68 5.34 -0.59
CA PRO A 95 -3.90 6.05 -1.84
C PRO A 95 -4.17 5.09 -3.01
N GLU A 96 -5.19 5.40 -3.80
CA GLU A 96 -5.53 4.64 -5.01
C GLU A 96 -4.77 5.10 -6.25
N ILE A 97 -4.76 4.26 -7.28
CA ILE A 97 -4.35 4.70 -8.62
C ILE A 97 -5.37 5.73 -9.09
N CYS A 98 -4.93 6.86 -9.64
CA CYS A 98 -5.82 7.98 -9.99
C CYS A 98 -6.99 7.55 -10.89
N SER A 99 -6.74 6.70 -11.87
CA SER A 99 -7.79 6.17 -12.77
C SER A 99 -8.84 5.36 -12.01
N PHE A 100 -8.45 4.55 -11.02
CA PHE A 100 -9.41 3.81 -10.19
C PHE A 100 -10.15 4.74 -9.23
N ALA A 101 -9.47 5.75 -8.67
CA ALA A 101 -10.12 6.75 -7.84
C ALA A 101 -11.21 7.52 -8.60
N GLU A 102 -10.98 7.83 -9.88
CA GLU A 102 -12.00 8.43 -10.76
C GLU A 102 -13.22 7.53 -10.91
N THR A 103 -13.03 6.26 -11.28
CA THR A 103 -14.13 5.28 -11.36
C THR A 103 -14.89 5.14 -10.04
N TYR A 104 -14.18 5.10 -8.92
CA TYR A 104 -14.82 4.97 -7.61
C TYR A 104 -15.57 6.23 -7.15
N ARG A 105 -15.11 7.42 -7.53
CA ARG A 105 -15.84 8.68 -7.27
C ARG A 105 -17.21 8.69 -7.95
N GLU A 106 -17.30 8.12 -9.16
CA GLU A 106 -18.56 8.02 -9.90
C GLU A 106 -19.47 6.92 -9.33
N ALA A 107 -18.89 5.79 -8.91
CA ALA A 107 -19.65 4.61 -8.51
C ALA A 107 -20.03 4.56 -7.01
N ILE A 108 -19.28 5.23 -6.13
CA ILE A 108 -19.41 5.11 -4.67
C ILE A 108 -19.71 6.50 -4.07
N PRO A 109 -20.94 6.75 -3.60
CA PRO A 109 -21.30 8.01 -2.95
C PRO A 109 -20.40 8.31 -1.74
N GLY A 110 -19.88 9.53 -1.66
CA GLY A 110 -19.05 9.98 -0.55
C GLY A 110 -17.59 9.51 -0.61
N TYR A 111 -17.15 8.89 -1.71
CA TYR A 111 -15.77 8.44 -1.89
C TYR A 111 -14.76 9.57 -1.66
N GLU A 112 -15.07 10.78 -2.10
CA GLU A 112 -14.22 11.97 -1.98
C GLU A 112 -13.84 12.32 -0.54
N VAL A 113 -14.60 11.87 0.47
CA VAL A 113 -14.28 12.15 1.89
C VAL A 113 -12.90 11.60 2.25
N ARG A 114 -12.53 10.43 1.74
CA ARG A 114 -11.21 9.83 2.01
C ARG A 114 -10.05 10.62 1.39
N GLU A 115 -10.32 11.42 0.37
CA GLU A 115 -9.34 12.27 -0.32
C GLU A 115 -9.18 13.65 0.35
N THR A 116 -9.95 13.96 1.42
CA THR A 116 -9.85 15.25 2.13
C THR A 116 -8.64 15.35 3.06
N VAL A 117 -8.04 14.21 3.42
CA VAL A 117 -6.86 14.11 4.28
C VAL A 117 -5.67 13.56 3.51
N ARG A 118 -4.46 13.66 4.09
CA ARG A 118 -3.28 13.02 3.50
C ARG A 118 -3.45 11.50 3.49
N PRO A 119 -3.06 10.84 2.39
CA PRO A 119 -3.07 9.39 2.34
C PRO A 119 -2.04 8.78 3.30
N GLY A 120 -2.37 7.63 3.86
CA GLY A 120 -1.55 6.92 4.85
C GLY A 120 -0.64 5.85 4.26
N MET A 121 0.50 5.62 4.92
CA MET A 121 1.33 4.43 4.71
C MET A 121 0.59 3.18 5.24
N SER A 122 -0.04 3.30 6.40
CA SER A 122 -1.05 2.37 6.93
C SER A 122 -2.38 3.09 7.17
N GLY A 123 -3.46 2.35 7.40
CA GLY A 123 -4.80 2.92 7.51
C GLY A 123 -5.80 1.98 8.18
N TYR A 124 -6.87 2.56 8.70
CA TYR A 124 -7.92 1.83 9.42
C TYR A 124 -8.56 0.73 8.56
N ALA A 125 -8.96 1.05 7.32
CA ALA A 125 -9.51 0.06 6.41
C ALA A 125 -8.52 -1.08 6.12
N GLN A 126 -7.21 -0.78 6.00
CA GLN A 126 -6.19 -1.79 5.74
C GLN A 126 -6.04 -2.80 6.88
N VAL A 127 -6.18 -2.38 8.13
CA VAL A 127 -6.04 -3.28 9.30
C VAL A 127 -7.32 -4.02 9.66
N VAL A 128 -8.49 -3.47 9.31
CA VAL A 128 -9.80 -4.09 9.61
C VAL A 128 -10.25 -5.05 8.51
N GLN A 129 -10.17 -4.64 7.24
CA GLN A 129 -10.77 -5.38 6.13
C GLN A 129 -9.80 -6.37 5.47
N GLY A 130 -8.49 -6.11 5.53
CA GLY A 130 -7.50 -6.86 4.75
C GLY A 130 -7.48 -6.48 3.26
N TYR A 131 -6.91 -7.36 2.42
CA TYR A 131 -6.82 -7.17 0.96
C TYR A 131 -7.80 -8.12 0.25
N THR A 132 -8.77 -7.58 -0.49
CA THR A 132 -9.74 -8.37 -1.26
C THR A 132 -10.24 -7.59 -2.49
N ASP A 133 -10.42 -8.29 -3.62
CA ASP A 133 -10.51 -7.70 -4.96
C ASP A 133 -11.94 -7.69 -5.56
N CYS A 134 -12.89 -6.95 -4.99
CA CYS A 134 -14.18 -6.68 -5.65
C CYS A 134 -14.75 -5.28 -5.38
N ILE A 135 -15.69 -4.82 -6.21
CA ILE A 135 -16.31 -3.48 -6.11
C ILE A 135 -17.03 -3.26 -4.77
N GLU A 136 -17.70 -4.29 -4.26
CA GLU A 136 -18.39 -4.21 -2.97
C GLU A 136 -17.39 -3.96 -1.83
N MET A 137 -16.22 -4.58 -1.92
CA MET A 137 -15.12 -4.34 -0.98
C MET A 137 -14.52 -2.94 -1.12
N ALA A 138 -14.51 -2.35 -2.32
CA ALA A 138 -14.12 -0.95 -2.49
C ALA A 138 -15.11 0.01 -1.80
N ARG A 139 -16.41 -0.33 -1.78
CA ARG A 139 -17.42 0.41 -1.00
C ARG A 139 -17.17 0.28 0.51
N THR A 140 -17.03 -0.94 1.03
CA THR A 140 -16.73 -1.16 2.45
C THR A 140 -15.44 -0.45 2.87
N LYS A 141 -14.41 -0.51 2.03
CA LYS A 141 -13.15 0.22 2.25
C LYS A 141 -13.39 1.72 2.36
N THR A 142 -14.21 2.27 1.48
CA THR A 142 -14.56 3.69 1.46
C THR A 142 -15.33 4.09 2.72
N GLU A 143 -16.24 3.25 3.21
CA GLU A 143 -16.96 3.45 4.47
C GLU A 143 -16.01 3.45 5.67
N LEU A 144 -15.08 2.50 5.74
CA LEU A 144 -14.07 2.42 6.80
C LEU A 144 -13.11 3.62 6.76
N ASP A 145 -12.67 4.04 5.57
CA ASP A 145 -11.84 5.23 5.42
C ASP A 145 -12.62 6.52 5.79
N THR A 146 -13.91 6.59 5.45
CA THR A 146 -14.78 7.70 5.85
C THR A 146 -14.96 7.73 7.37
N HIS A 147 -15.14 6.57 8.01
CA HIS A 147 -15.17 6.45 9.46
C HIS A 147 -13.87 6.95 10.09
N TYR A 148 -12.72 6.56 9.53
CA TYR A 148 -11.43 7.06 9.98
C TYR A 148 -11.35 8.58 9.85
N VAL A 149 -11.64 9.16 8.69
CA VAL A 149 -11.56 10.62 8.49
C VAL A 149 -12.45 11.39 9.47
N ARG A 150 -13.63 10.88 9.79
CA ARG A 150 -14.57 11.51 10.74
C ARG A 150 -14.14 11.39 12.20
N ASN A 151 -13.36 10.36 12.56
CA ASN A 151 -13.01 10.02 13.94
C ASN A 151 -11.49 10.05 14.19
N MET A 152 -10.71 10.53 13.23
CA MET A 152 -9.25 10.51 13.31
C MET A 152 -8.78 11.31 14.52
N GLY A 153 -7.80 10.74 15.20
CA GLY A 153 -7.29 11.24 16.47
C GLY A 153 -6.32 10.23 17.05
N TRP A 154 -5.55 10.65 18.05
CA TRP A 154 -4.41 9.87 18.55
C TRP A 154 -4.76 8.45 18.99
N ARG A 155 -5.98 8.20 19.51
CA ARG A 155 -6.44 6.87 19.92
C ARG A 155 -6.60 5.93 18.73
N LEU A 156 -7.25 6.42 17.67
CA LEU A 156 -7.48 5.64 16.46
C LEU A 156 -6.16 5.40 15.71
N ASP A 157 -5.30 6.42 15.65
CA ASP A 157 -3.96 6.29 15.06
C ASP A 157 -3.11 5.27 15.81
N LEU A 158 -3.15 5.28 17.15
CA LEU A 158 -2.46 4.30 17.99
C LEU A 158 -3.01 2.89 17.77
N PHE A 159 -4.34 2.74 17.66
CA PHE A 159 -4.96 1.46 17.32
C PHE A 159 -4.43 0.93 15.97
N VAL A 160 -4.45 1.77 14.92
CA VAL A 160 -3.96 1.37 13.59
C VAL A 160 -2.47 1.04 13.62
N LEU A 161 -1.67 1.82 14.35
CA LEU A 161 -0.24 1.56 14.52
C LEU A 161 0.01 0.18 15.15
N VAL A 162 -0.64 -0.11 16.29
CA VAL A 162 -0.49 -1.40 16.99
C VAL A 162 -0.99 -2.56 16.13
N ALA A 163 -2.12 -2.40 15.44
CA ALA A 163 -2.65 -3.41 14.54
C ALA A 163 -1.70 -3.67 13.35
N THR A 164 -1.09 -2.61 12.80
CA THR A 164 -0.08 -2.72 11.72
C THR A 164 1.14 -3.50 12.20
N LEU A 165 1.67 -3.18 13.39
CA LEU A 165 2.81 -3.91 13.95
C LEU A 165 2.49 -5.39 14.16
N LYS A 166 1.30 -5.71 14.69
CA LYS A 166 0.85 -7.10 14.83
C LYS A 166 0.85 -7.86 13.50
N ILE A 167 0.36 -7.23 12.43
CA ILE A 167 0.33 -7.81 11.08
C ILE A 167 1.77 -8.03 10.56
N VAL A 168 2.65 -7.02 10.69
CA VAL A 168 4.04 -7.09 10.20
C VAL A 168 4.85 -8.16 10.93
N PHE A 169 4.69 -8.28 12.25
CA PHE A 169 5.41 -9.27 13.06
C PHE A 169 4.73 -10.64 13.10
N GLY A 170 3.64 -10.85 12.35
CA GLY A 170 2.93 -12.12 12.34
C GLY A 170 2.35 -12.50 13.70
N TRP A 171 2.11 -11.53 14.58
CA TRP A 171 1.40 -11.72 15.85
C TRP A 171 -0.08 -11.93 15.53
N ARG A 172 -0.38 -13.15 15.07
CA ARG A 172 -1.74 -13.58 14.74
C ARG A 172 -2.58 -13.50 16.01
N LEU A 173 -3.67 -12.74 15.95
CA LEU A 173 -4.82 -12.97 16.81
C LEU A 173 -5.26 -14.42 16.52
N ARG A 174 -4.85 -15.35 17.38
CA ARG A 174 -5.52 -16.65 17.44
C ARG A 174 -6.97 -16.35 17.87
N PRO A 175 -7.96 -17.00 17.24
CA PRO A 175 -9.35 -16.88 17.69
C PRO A 175 -9.47 -17.27 19.17
#